data_AF-A0A2H0WE21-F1
#
_entry.id   AF-A0A2H0WE21-F1
#
_cell.length_a   1.000
_cell.length_b   1.000
_cell.length_c   1.000
_cell.angle_alpha   90.00
_cell.angle_beta   90.00
_cell.angle_gamma   90.00
#
_symmetry.space_group_name_H-M   'P 1'
#
loop_
_entity.id
_entity.type
_entity.pdbx_description
1 polymer ?
#
loop_
_entity_poly.entity_id
_entity_poly.type
_entity_poly.pdbx_seq_one_letter_code
_entity_poly.pdbx_strand_id
1 'polypeptide(L)'
;KISPTDYGKFDALTADSFRDRGEPFDFDKTLVKKISIDSSVTKLTIQIDPKSELWTSEQGPLVQEKVKNLINKMDNLTLAQFADQVPRELPSQVHLMGADGKDLFSMQWGELKKVKINGVETSVYTARTSKYPKMFTVMESDIKDLQIEAILEMKKEGSQ
;
A
#
# COMPACT_ATOMS: atom_id res chain seq x y z
N LYS A 1 19.97 42.05 -0.11
CA LYS A 1 18.52 42.33 -0.13
C LYS A 1 17.82 41.06 -0.56
N ILE A 2 17.15 40.40 0.38
CA ILE A 2 16.30 39.23 0.10
C ILE A 2 15.00 39.78 -0.49
N SER A 3 14.48 39.18 -1.56
CA SER A 3 13.33 39.71 -2.28
C SER A 3 12.04 39.35 -1.53
N PRO A 4 10.97 40.18 -1.55
CA PRO A 4 9.69 39.85 -0.89
C PRO A 4 9.07 38.52 -1.38
N THR A 5 9.46 38.08 -2.57
CA THR A 5 9.11 36.78 -3.18
C THR A 5 9.77 35.56 -2.52
N ASP A 6 10.81 35.75 -1.71
CA ASP A 6 11.48 34.66 -1.00
C ASP A 6 10.74 34.27 0.29
N TYR A 7 9.98 35.19 0.90
CA TYR A 7 9.17 34.91 2.11
C TYR A 7 8.01 33.95 1.84
N GLY A 8 7.35 34.06 0.68
CA GLY A 8 6.24 33.18 0.30
C GLY A 8 6.64 31.71 0.07
N LYS A 9 7.94 31.39 -0.04
CA LYS A 9 8.43 30.00 -0.10
C LYS A 9 8.59 29.38 1.28
N PHE A 10 8.68 30.18 2.34
CA PHE A 10 8.74 29.70 3.72
C PHE A 10 7.34 29.49 4.32
N ASP A 11 6.32 30.23 3.87
CA ASP A 11 4.93 30.06 4.30
C ASP A 11 4.27 28.75 3.80
N ALA A 12 4.90 28.04 2.86
CA ALA A 12 4.41 26.75 2.36
C ALA A 12 4.90 25.54 3.18
N LEU A 13 5.78 25.75 4.17
CA LEU A 13 6.19 24.70 5.12
C LEU A 13 5.12 24.58 6.22
N THR A 14 4.01 23.92 5.89
CA THR A 14 3.01 23.55 6.89
C THR A 14 3.61 22.52 7.87
N ALA A 15 3.06 22.41 9.08
CA ALA A 15 3.50 21.40 10.06
C ALA A 15 3.47 19.96 9.52
N ASP A 16 2.66 19.69 8.49
CA ASP A 16 2.59 18.41 7.78
C ASP A 16 3.84 18.10 6.95
N SER A 17 4.62 19.13 6.57
CA SER A 17 5.84 19.00 5.78
C SER A 17 7.01 18.38 6.55
N PHE A 18 6.90 18.31 7.89
CA PHE A 18 7.88 17.69 8.79
C PHE A 18 7.45 16.31 9.29
N ARG A 19 6.24 15.86 8.95
CA ARG A 19 5.75 14.54 9.36
C ARG A 19 6.38 13.46 8.50
N ASP A 20 6.78 12.37 9.13
CA ASP A 20 7.23 11.20 8.41
C ASP A 20 6.06 10.62 7.60
N ARG A 21 6.24 10.57 6.28
CA ARG A 21 5.21 10.15 5.33
C ARG A 21 5.17 8.63 5.18
N GLY A 22 6.21 7.93 5.66
CA GLY A 22 6.32 6.48 5.71
C GLY A 22 5.80 5.88 7.03
N GLU A 23 5.69 6.67 8.11
CA GLU A 23 5.21 6.21 9.42
C GLU A 23 3.91 5.38 9.35
N PRO A 24 2.88 5.73 8.54
CA PRO A 24 1.67 4.92 8.44
C PRO A 24 1.87 3.51 7.91
N PHE A 25 3.03 3.21 7.33
CA PHE A 25 3.39 1.95 6.68
C PHE A 25 4.48 1.17 7.42
N ASP A 26 4.92 1.65 8.60
CA ASP A 26 5.97 0.98 9.37
C ASP A 26 5.44 -0.30 10.05
N PHE A 27 6.00 -1.45 9.65
CA PHE A 27 5.77 -2.74 10.27
C PHE A 27 6.98 -3.67 10.14
N ASP A 28 7.12 -4.62 11.06
CA ASP A 28 8.19 -5.60 10.97
C ASP A 28 7.89 -6.67 9.89
N LYS A 29 8.43 -6.43 8.69
CA LYS A 29 8.30 -7.35 7.54
C LYS A 29 8.85 -8.75 7.79
N THR A 30 9.78 -8.93 8.73
CA THR A 30 10.38 -10.24 9.00
C THR A 30 9.42 -11.19 9.71
N LEU A 31 8.41 -10.63 10.38
CA LEU A 31 7.38 -11.36 11.10
C LEU A 31 6.20 -11.77 10.23
N VAL A 32 6.09 -11.25 9.00
CA VAL A 32 4.96 -11.55 8.10
C VAL A 32 5.02 -13.00 7.66
N LYS A 33 4.00 -13.78 8.03
CA LYS A 33 3.83 -15.20 7.65
C LYS A 33 2.58 -15.48 6.85
N LYS A 34 1.61 -14.56 6.83
CA LYS A 34 0.39 -14.68 6.06
C LYS A 34 -0.03 -13.34 5.47
N ILE A 35 -0.52 -13.36 4.24
CA ILE A 35 -1.04 -12.21 3.51
C ILE A 35 -2.47 -12.54 3.09
N SER A 36 -3.41 -11.65 3.38
CA SER A 36 -4.78 -11.71 2.85
C SER A 36 -5.05 -10.45 2.04
N ILE A 37 -5.46 -10.63 0.80
CA ILE A 37 -5.79 -9.54 -0.13
C ILE A 37 -7.25 -9.71 -0.52
N ASP A 38 -8.01 -8.64 -0.37
CA ASP A 38 -9.38 -8.55 -0.88
C ASP A 38 -9.50 -7.20 -1.61
N SER A 39 -9.59 -7.24 -2.93
CA SER A 39 -9.61 -6.06 -3.79
C SER A 39 -10.56 -6.29 -4.95
N SER A 40 -10.87 -5.23 -5.69
CA SER A 40 -11.72 -5.33 -6.90
C SER A 40 -11.15 -6.26 -7.97
N VAL A 41 -9.84 -6.49 -7.97
CA VAL A 41 -9.15 -7.29 -9.01
C VAL A 41 -8.85 -8.72 -8.57
N THR A 42 -8.69 -8.97 -7.28
CA THR A 42 -8.27 -10.28 -6.77
C THR A 42 -8.63 -10.44 -5.30
N LYS A 43 -9.01 -11.67 -4.96
CA LYS A 43 -9.11 -12.17 -3.59
C LYS A 43 -8.13 -13.33 -3.42
N LEU A 44 -7.14 -13.14 -2.56
CA LEU A 44 -6.00 -14.04 -2.45
C LEU A 44 -5.60 -14.22 -0.99
N THR A 45 -5.29 -15.46 -0.59
CA THR A 45 -4.67 -15.75 0.70
C THR A 45 -3.37 -16.52 0.47
N ILE A 46 -2.30 -16.01 1.06
CA ILE A 46 -0.94 -16.51 0.91
C ILE A 46 -0.38 -16.79 2.30
N GLN A 47 0.32 -17.91 2.47
CA GLN A 47 0.99 -18.23 3.73
C GLN A 47 2.32 -18.94 3.48
N ILE A 48 3.27 -18.75 4.39
CA ILE A 48 4.53 -19.52 4.38
C ILE A 48 4.23 -20.96 4.79
N ASP A 49 4.67 -21.92 3.97
CA ASP A 49 4.74 -23.32 4.35
C ASP A 49 5.89 -23.52 5.37
N PRO A 50 5.60 -23.99 6.59
CA PRO A 50 6.60 -24.16 7.63
C PRO A 50 7.68 -25.20 7.30
N LYS A 51 7.46 -26.07 6.31
CA LYS A 51 8.45 -27.09 5.92
C LYS A 51 9.40 -26.63 4.83
N SER A 52 8.88 -25.95 3.81
CA SER A 52 9.68 -25.50 2.66
C SER A 52 10.17 -24.06 2.78
N GLU A 53 9.61 -23.28 3.72
CA GLU A 53 9.79 -21.84 3.84
C GLU A 53 9.39 -21.05 2.58
N LEU A 54 8.62 -21.68 1.68
CA LEU A 54 8.09 -21.05 0.48
C LEU A 54 6.68 -20.52 0.73
N TRP A 55 6.31 -19.47 0.00
CA TRP A 55 4.95 -18.95 0.00
C TRP A 55 4.05 -19.90 -0.79
N THR A 56 2.87 -20.17 -0.24
CA THR A 56 1.86 -21.05 -0.82
C THR A 56 0.48 -20.39 -0.77
N SER A 57 -0.39 -20.81 -1.69
CA SER A 57 -1.76 -20.31 -1.83
C SER A 57 -2.65 -21.45 -2.33
N GLU A 58 -3.89 -21.49 -1.86
CA GLU A 58 -4.90 -22.42 -2.37
C GLU A 58 -5.42 -22.00 -3.76
N GLN A 59 -5.24 -20.73 -4.13
CA GLN A 59 -5.70 -20.16 -5.39
C GLN A 59 -4.78 -20.53 -6.58
N GLY A 60 -3.55 -20.97 -6.33
CA GLY A 60 -2.63 -21.41 -7.39
C GLY A 60 -1.15 -21.22 -7.05
N PRO A 61 -0.25 -21.61 -7.98
CA PRO A 61 1.18 -21.38 -7.85
C PRO A 61 1.50 -19.88 -7.84
N LEU A 62 2.55 -19.53 -7.09
CA LEU A 62 2.93 -18.16 -6.79
C LEU A 62 4.32 -17.86 -7.32
N VAL A 63 4.48 -16.67 -7.91
CA VAL A 63 5.78 -16.11 -8.23
C VAL A 63 6.43 -15.61 -6.92
N GLN A 64 7.30 -16.42 -6.33
CA GLN A 64 7.87 -16.19 -4.98
C GLN A 64 8.51 -14.80 -4.81
N GLU A 65 9.20 -14.31 -5.84
CA GLU A 65 9.81 -12.98 -5.83
C GLU A 65 8.76 -11.87 -5.72
N LYS A 66 7.60 -12.03 -6.40
CA LYS A 66 6.51 -11.04 -6.37
C LYS A 66 5.87 -10.95 -4.99
N VAL A 67 5.75 -12.06 -4.26
CA VAL A 67 5.26 -12.04 -2.87
C VAL A 67 6.21 -11.25 -1.97
N LYS A 68 7.53 -11.48 -2.07
CA LYS A 68 8.53 -10.74 -1.30
C LYS A 68 8.53 -9.25 -1.67
N ASN A 69 8.43 -8.95 -2.97
CA ASN A 69 8.38 -7.59 -3.48
C ASN A 69 7.12 -6.86 -3.02
N LEU A 70 5.96 -7.52 -2.93
CA LEU A 70 4.74 -6.92 -2.37
C LEU A 70 5.00 -6.41 -0.95
N ILE A 71 5.54 -7.25 -0.06
CA ILE A 71 5.80 -6.89 1.34
C ILE A 71 6.78 -5.70 1.41
N ASN A 72 7.88 -5.77 0.66
CA ASN A 72 8.88 -4.70 0.62
C ASN A 72 8.30 -3.39 0.07
N LYS A 73 7.45 -3.44 -0.96
CA LYS A 73 6.84 -2.24 -1.52
C LYS A 73 5.85 -1.62 -0.57
N MET A 74 5.06 -2.44 0.15
CA MET A 74 4.16 -1.96 1.20
C MET A 74 4.91 -1.23 2.32
N ASP A 75 6.03 -1.78 2.79
CA ASP A 75 6.92 -1.17 3.79
C ASP A 75 7.56 0.15 3.32
N ASN A 76 7.72 0.32 1.99
CA ASN A 76 8.30 1.53 1.38
C ASN A 76 7.25 2.54 0.88
N LEU A 77 5.95 2.31 1.11
CA LEU A 77 4.93 3.25 0.71
C LEU A 77 5.06 4.56 1.48
N THR A 78 4.62 5.65 0.85
CA THR A 78 4.52 6.95 1.50
C THR A 78 3.17 7.59 1.21
N LEU A 79 2.65 8.37 2.15
CA LEU A 79 1.41 9.10 1.93
C LEU A 79 1.63 10.28 0.98
N ALA A 80 0.76 10.48 0.00
CA ALA A 80 0.79 11.56 -0.98
C ALA A 80 0.22 12.89 -0.45
N GLN A 81 -0.74 12.83 0.47
CA GLN A 81 -1.17 13.96 1.32
C GLN A 81 -2.04 13.43 2.47
N PHE A 82 -2.17 14.20 3.55
CA PHE A 82 -3.21 13.94 4.55
C PHE A 82 -4.59 14.24 3.94
N ALA A 83 -5.62 13.52 4.39
CA ALA A 83 -6.98 13.66 3.86
C ALA A 83 -7.97 13.85 5.01
N ASP A 84 -8.75 14.92 4.94
CA ASP A 84 -9.83 15.18 5.90
C ASP A 84 -11.13 14.44 5.54
N GLN A 85 -11.26 14.01 4.28
CA GLN A 85 -12.44 13.29 3.82
C GLN A 85 -12.38 11.82 4.19
N VAL A 86 -13.36 11.38 4.96
CA VAL A 86 -13.61 9.97 5.24
C VAL A 86 -14.56 9.42 4.17
N PRO A 87 -14.10 8.55 3.26
CA PRO A 87 -14.96 7.90 2.29
C PRO A 87 -15.92 6.95 3.00
N ARG A 88 -17.10 6.75 2.40
CA ARG A 88 -18.12 5.86 2.95
C ARG A 88 -17.66 4.40 3.02
N GLU A 89 -16.86 3.97 2.03
CA GLU A 89 -16.36 2.61 1.90
C GLU A 89 -14.91 2.58 1.42
N LEU A 90 -14.18 1.55 1.83
CA LEU A 90 -12.83 1.22 1.39
C LEU A 90 -12.86 -0.24 0.92
N PRO A 91 -13.19 -0.50 -0.36
CA PRO A 91 -13.49 -1.84 -0.85
C PRO A 91 -12.24 -2.71 -1.02
N SER A 92 -11.05 -2.11 -1.05
CA SER A 92 -9.80 -2.85 -1.20
C SER A 92 -9.01 -2.86 0.09
N GLN A 93 -8.40 -4.01 0.40
CA GLN A 93 -7.62 -4.21 1.60
C GLN A 93 -6.52 -5.26 1.44
N VAL A 94 -5.44 -5.06 2.19
CA VAL A 94 -4.39 -6.06 2.43
C VAL A 94 -4.20 -6.18 3.93
N HIS A 95 -4.09 -7.42 4.42
CA HIS A 95 -3.76 -7.76 5.81
C HIS A 95 -2.48 -8.60 5.82
N LEU A 96 -1.48 -8.15 6.57
CA LEU A 96 -0.22 -8.82 6.83
C LEU A 96 -0.24 -9.34 8.26
N MET A 97 -0.14 -10.65 8.42
CA MET A 97 -0.30 -11.34 9.70
C MET A 97 0.94 -12.13 10.07
N GLY A 98 1.16 -12.26 11.39
CA GLY A 98 2.20 -13.09 11.98
C GLY A 98 1.87 -14.58 11.96
N ALA A 99 2.82 -15.40 12.44
CA ALA A 99 2.65 -16.85 12.58
C ALA A 99 1.49 -17.23 13.52
N ASP A 100 1.20 -16.38 14.51
CA ASP A 100 0.13 -16.54 15.49
C ASP A 100 -1.22 -16.05 14.98
N GLY A 101 -1.31 -15.61 13.72
CA GLY A 101 -2.51 -15.07 13.11
C GLY A 101 -2.86 -13.65 13.55
N LYS A 102 -2.02 -12.97 14.35
CA LYS A 102 -2.26 -11.57 14.72
C LYS A 102 -1.96 -10.63 13.56
N ASP A 103 -2.73 -9.56 13.47
CA ASP A 103 -2.50 -8.47 12.51
C ASP A 103 -1.20 -7.74 12.87
N LEU A 104 -0.25 -7.74 11.95
CA LEU A 104 0.97 -6.92 12.03
C LEU A 104 0.73 -5.57 11.38
N PHE A 105 0.03 -5.59 10.26
CA PHE A 105 -0.29 -4.44 9.44
C PHE A 105 -1.46 -4.72 8.52
N SER A 106 -2.45 -3.83 8.53
CA SER A 106 -3.46 -3.77 7.48
C SER A 106 -3.51 -2.40 6.82
N MET A 107 -3.81 -2.40 5.52
CA MET A 107 -4.08 -1.21 4.71
C MET A 107 -5.40 -1.40 3.98
N GLN A 108 -6.21 -0.35 3.94
CA GLN A 108 -7.44 -0.31 3.17
C GLN A 108 -7.47 0.95 2.31
N TRP A 109 -7.99 0.83 1.08
CA TRP A 109 -8.10 1.96 0.17
C TRP A 109 -9.39 1.98 -0.64
N GLY A 110 -9.77 3.19 -1.01
CA GLY A 110 -11.01 3.55 -1.70
C GLY A 110 -10.91 3.47 -3.21
N GLU A 111 -11.82 4.18 -3.86
CA GLU A 111 -11.78 4.41 -5.31
C GLU A 111 -10.72 5.45 -5.69
N LEU A 112 -10.28 5.36 -6.95
CA LEU A 112 -9.35 6.31 -7.55
C LEU A 112 -10.00 7.68 -7.69
N LYS A 113 -9.30 8.73 -7.28
CA LYS A 113 -9.75 10.13 -7.38
C LYS A 113 -8.63 11.02 -7.90
N LYS A 114 -9.02 12.12 -8.52
CA LYS A 114 -8.10 13.20 -8.91
C LYS A 114 -8.13 14.30 -7.86
N VAL A 115 -6.96 14.66 -7.33
CA VAL A 115 -6.77 15.75 -6.36
C VAL A 115 -5.66 16.68 -6.84
N LYS A 116 -5.67 17.94 -6.40
CA LYS A 116 -4.56 18.86 -6.67
C LYS A 116 -3.51 18.74 -5.58
N ILE A 117 -2.33 18.26 -5.93
CA ILE A 117 -1.15 18.25 -5.04
C ILE A 117 -0.15 19.26 -5.61
N ASN A 118 0.21 20.28 -4.84
CA ASN A 118 1.10 21.37 -5.27
C ASN A 118 0.67 22.03 -6.60
N GLY A 119 -0.64 22.16 -6.82
CA GLY A 119 -1.21 22.75 -8.05
C GLY A 119 -1.32 21.79 -9.24
N VAL A 120 -0.80 20.56 -9.14
CA VAL A 120 -0.84 19.55 -10.20
C VAL A 120 -1.96 18.54 -9.93
N GLU A 121 -2.80 18.30 -10.93
CA GLU A 121 -3.82 17.24 -10.86
C GLU A 121 -3.14 15.87 -10.82
N THR A 122 -3.39 15.13 -9.74
CA THR A 122 -2.74 13.87 -9.42
C THR A 122 -3.78 12.81 -9.09
N SER A 123 -3.61 11.62 -9.64
CA SER A 123 -4.47 10.46 -9.35
C SER A 123 -4.01 9.77 -8.05
N VAL A 124 -4.92 9.63 -7.11
CA VAL A 124 -4.66 9.07 -5.78
C VAL A 124 -5.80 8.17 -5.31
N TYR A 125 -5.47 7.26 -4.39
CA TYR A 125 -6.44 6.53 -3.60
C TYR A 125 -6.53 7.13 -2.20
N THR A 126 -7.72 7.30 -1.64
CA THR A 126 -7.86 7.56 -0.20
C THR A 126 -7.65 6.25 0.55
N ALA A 127 -6.82 6.25 1.59
CA ALA A 127 -6.42 5.07 2.33
C ALA A 127 -6.34 5.31 3.84
N ARG A 128 -6.30 4.20 4.58
CA ARG A 128 -5.96 4.14 6.00
C ARG A 128 -5.17 2.88 6.31
N THR A 129 -4.46 2.87 7.42
CA THR A 129 -3.72 1.70 7.91
C THR A 129 -4.03 1.41 9.37
N SER A 130 -3.76 0.19 9.81
CA SER A 130 -3.78 -0.19 11.24
C SER A 130 -2.85 0.64 12.12
N LYS A 131 -1.80 1.24 11.55
CA LYS A 131 -0.79 2.03 12.27
C LYS A 131 -1.16 3.50 12.41
N TYR A 132 -2.01 4.01 11.53
CA TYR A 132 -2.34 5.42 11.50
C TYR A 132 -3.86 5.64 11.41
N PRO A 133 -4.48 6.23 12.45
CA PRO A 133 -5.93 6.27 12.58
C PRO A 133 -6.63 7.27 11.64
N LYS A 134 -5.89 8.21 11.04
CA LYS A 134 -6.46 9.21 10.13
C LYS A 134 -6.38 8.76 8.68
N MET A 135 -7.27 9.31 7.87
CA MET A 135 -7.24 9.10 6.43
C MET A 135 -6.09 9.87 5.79
N PHE A 136 -5.54 9.32 4.73
CA PHE A 136 -4.56 9.96 3.87
C PHE A 136 -4.78 9.52 2.44
N THR A 137 -3.98 10.01 1.51
CA THR A 137 -3.96 9.51 0.14
C THR A 137 -2.64 8.85 -0.21
N VAL A 138 -2.67 7.93 -1.16
CA VAL A 138 -1.49 7.26 -1.75
C VAL A 138 -1.56 7.42 -3.26
N MET A 139 -0.42 7.59 -3.92
CA MET A 139 -0.37 7.75 -5.37
C MET A 139 -0.92 6.51 -6.07
N GLU A 140 -1.61 6.70 -7.20
CA GLU A 140 -2.04 5.59 -8.05
C GLU A 140 -0.88 4.71 -8.50
N SER A 141 0.27 5.34 -8.83
CA SER A 141 1.49 4.65 -9.24
C SER A 141 1.96 3.64 -8.20
N ASP A 142 1.89 4.00 -6.92
CA ASP A 142 2.46 3.20 -5.84
C ASP A 142 1.58 1.98 -5.58
N ILE A 143 0.25 2.15 -5.63
CA ILE A 143 -0.69 1.02 -5.54
C ILE A 143 -0.55 0.07 -6.74
N LYS A 144 -0.39 0.61 -7.97
CA LYS A 144 -0.15 -0.22 -9.16
C LYS A 144 1.18 -0.96 -9.09
N ASP A 145 2.20 -0.34 -8.51
CA ASP A 145 3.53 -0.94 -8.37
C ASP A 145 3.54 -2.14 -7.39
N LEU A 146 2.52 -2.29 -6.54
CA LEU A 146 2.33 -3.50 -5.73
C LEU A 146 2.17 -4.77 -6.58
N GLN A 147 1.72 -4.64 -7.84
CA GLN A 147 1.60 -5.74 -8.81
C GLN A 147 0.85 -6.97 -8.26
N ILE A 148 -0.24 -6.74 -7.51
CA ILE A 148 -1.01 -7.80 -6.82
C ILE A 148 -1.46 -8.90 -7.79
N GLU A 149 -1.89 -8.54 -8.99
CA GLU A 149 -2.37 -9.49 -10.02
C GLU A 149 -1.25 -10.39 -10.56
N ALA A 150 0.01 -9.95 -10.50
CA ALA A 150 1.17 -10.69 -11.00
C ALA A 150 1.75 -11.67 -9.97
N ILE A 151 1.13 -11.78 -8.78
CA ILE A 151 1.58 -12.70 -7.73
C ILE A 151 1.29 -14.15 -8.10
N LEU A 152 0.12 -14.41 -8.71
CA LEU A 152 -0.22 -15.73 -9.22
C LEU A 152 0.51 -15.97 -10.55
N GLU A 153 1.06 -17.17 -10.72
CA GLU A 153 1.60 -17.56 -12.02
C GLU A 153 0.47 -17.63 -13.04
N MET A 154 0.60 -16.88 -14.14
CA MET A 154 -0.32 -17.01 -15.26
C MET A 154 -0.19 -18.44 -15.81
N LYS A 155 -1.32 -19.16 -15.88
CA LYS A 155 -1.37 -20.40 -16.65
C LYS A 155 -0.92 -20.05 -18.07
N LYS A 156 0.20 -20.62 -18.52
CA LYS A 156 0.52 -20.63 -19.94
C LYS A 156 -0.61 -21.40 -20.61
N GLU A 157 -1.56 -20.70 -21.21
CA GLU A 157 -2.45 -21.33 -22.18
C GLU A 157 -1.53 -21.89 -23.26
N GLY A 158 -1.45 -23.21 -23.31
CA GLY A 158 -0.63 -23.89 -24.30
C GLY A 158 -1.12 -23.48 -25.68
N SER A 159 -0.24 -22.81 -26.43
CA SER A 159 -0.37 -22.75 -27.88
C SER A 159 -0.25 -24.20 -28.39
N GLN A 160 -1.40 -24.84 -28.60
CA GLN A 160 -1.50 -26.02 -29.45
C GLN A 160 -1.43 -25.61 -30.91
#